data_AF-A0A430UWS8-F1
#
_entry.id   AF-A0A430UWS8-F1
#
_cell.length_a   1.000
_cell.length_b   1.000
_cell.length_c   1.000
_cell.angle_alpha   90.00
_cell.angle_beta   90.00
_cell.angle_gamma   90.00
#
_symmetry.space_group_name_H-M   'P 1'
#
loop_
_entity.id
_entity.type
_entity.pdbx_description
1 polymer ?
#
loop_
_entity_poly.entity_id
_entity_poly.type
_entity_poly.pdbx_seq_one_letter_code
_entity_poly.pdbx_strand_id
1 'polypeptide(L)'
;MFSFANAEALSADAAAEAKPAAEKAVQSAGGKNHGEAVFSTGVAKGRDRLDSATSTSALRASEFETYGARSLGEVLRNIPGIRAEYAIGEGNANYSIRGLPLSGTGSKYVQLQEDGLPVLEFGDMYQLGTDMFMRSGLG
;
A
#
# COMPACT_ATOMS: atom_id res chain seq x y z
N MET A 1 31.20 -43.79 -6.19
CA MET A 1 30.67 -45.16 -6.41
C MET A 1 30.02 -45.56 -5.10
N PHE A 2 28.70 -45.46 -4.92
CA PHE A 2 27.65 -46.22 -5.59
C PHE A 2 26.43 -45.35 -5.95
N SER A 3 25.74 -45.78 -7.02
CA SER A 3 24.54 -45.23 -7.65
C SER A 3 23.30 -46.06 -7.26
N PHE A 4 22.15 -45.67 -7.82
CA PHE A 4 20.81 -46.30 -7.91
C PHE A 4 19.85 -45.94 -6.75
N ALA A 5 18.60 -45.50 -6.94
CA ALA A 5 17.73 -45.58 -8.12
C ALA A 5 16.67 -44.46 -8.16
N ASN A 6 16.31 -44.06 -9.39
CA ASN A 6 15.12 -43.31 -9.77
C ASN A 6 13.83 -44.01 -9.30
N ALA A 7 12.83 -43.22 -8.89
CA ALA A 7 11.43 -43.61 -8.98
C ALA A 7 10.73 -42.66 -9.95
N GLU A 8 10.46 -43.14 -11.16
CA GLU A 8 9.63 -42.47 -12.15
C GLU A 8 8.14 -42.52 -11.76
N ALA A 9 7.48 -41.45 -12.18
CA ALA A 9 6.07 -41.22 -12.40
C ALA A 9 5.13 -42.44 -12.50
N LEU A 10 3.97 -42.29 -11.87
CA LEU A 10 2.71 -42.77 -12.43
C LEU A 10 1.75 -41.59 -12.56
N SER A 11 1.45 -41.24 -13.81
CA SER A 11 0.46 -40.26 -14.26
C SER A 11 -0.91 -40.91 -14.47
N ALA A 12 -1.90 -40.03 -14.74
CA ALA A 12 -3.27 -40.27 -15.23
C ALA A 12 -4.32 -40.55 -14.14
N ASP A 13 -5.52 -39.97 -14.15
CA ASP A 13 -6.18 -38.87 -14.88
C ASP A 13 -7.58 -38.72 -14.21
N ALA A 14 -8.26 -37.60 -14.48
CA ALA A 14 -9.70 -37.42 -14.42
C ALA A 14 -10.45 -37.44 -13.07
N ALA A 15 -10.72 -36.23 -12.55
CA ALA A 15 -12.05 -35.89 -12.01
C ALA A 15 -12.34 -34.39 -12.17
N ALA A 16 -13.05 -34.09 -13.25
CA ALA A 16 -14.14 -33.11 -13.38
C ALA A 16 -13.93 -31.65 -12.92
N GLU A 17 -14.02 -30.77 -13.92
CA GLU A 17 -14.40 -29.37 -13.92
C GLU A 17 -15.30 -28.90 -12.75
N ALA A 18 -14.81 -27.90 -12.02
CA ALA A 18 -15.66 -26.90 -11.36
C ALA A 18 -15.04 -25.52 -11.60
N LYS A 19 -15.58 -24.83 -12.61
CA LYS A 19 -15.29 -23.44 -12.95
C LYS A 19 -15.94 -22.51 -11.93
N PRO A 20 -15.22 -21.62 -11.23
CA PRO A 20 -15.79 -20.35 -10.81
C PRO A 20 -15.43 -19.33 -11.88
N ALA A 21 -16.44 -18.97 -12.67
CA ALA A 21 -16.45 -17.73 -13.42
C ALA A 21 -16.31 -16.57 -12.42
N ALA A 22 -15.11 -16.02 -12.28
CA ALA A 22 -14.87 -14.79 -11.52
C ALA A 22 -13.83 -13.86 -12.17
N GLU A 23 -13.43 -14.11 -13.41
CA GLU A 23 -12.43 -13.30 -14.13
C GLU A 23 -13.06 -12.31 -15.13
N LYS A 24 -14.30 -11.88 -14.87
CA LYS A 24 -14.98 -10.85 -15.69
C LYS A 24 -15.78 -9.88 -14.82
N ALA A 25 -15.08 -9.08 -14.03
CA ALA A 25 -15.69 -7.90 -13.39
C ALA A 25 -14.69 -6.80 -13.01
N VAL A 26 -13.64 -6.56 -13.80
CA VAL A 26 -12.87 -5.30 -13.70
C VAL A 26 -12.56 -4.79 -15.11
N GLN A 27 -13.61 -4.48 -15.87
CA GLN A 27 -13.48 -3.70 -17.10
C GLN A 27 -14.86 -3.16 -17.49
N SER A 28 -15.16 -1.97 -16.97
CA SER A 28 -15.88 -0.90 -17.65
C SER A 28 -16.36 0.12 -16.61
N ALA A 29 -15.50 1.08 -16.31
CA ALA A 29 -15.94 2.43 -15.99
C ALA A 29 -15.38 3.32 -17.11
N GLY A 30 -16.10 3.36 -18.22
CA GLY A 30 -15.81 4.26 -19.32
C GLY A 30 -16.05 5.71 -18.90
N GLY A 31 -14.98 6.38 -18.46
CA GLY A 31 -14.88 7.84 -18.53
C GLY A 31 -14.49 8.22 -19.95
N LYS A 32 -15.43 8.80 -20.70
CA LYS A 32 -15.17 9.33 -22.04
C LYS A 32 -14.25 10.54 -21.91
N ASN A 33 -13.05 10.43 -22.50
CA ASN A 33 -12.20 11.51 -22.99
C ASN A 33 -12.04 12.72 -22.04
N HIS A 34 -11.00 12.75 -21.18
CA HIS A 34 -10.26 13.98 -20.79
C HIS A 34 -9.06 13.70 -19.86
N GLY A 35 -8.32 12.59 -19.98
CA GLY A 35 -7.08 12.39 -19.19
C GLY A 35 -7.25 12.37 -17.65
N GLU A 36 -8.49 12.44 -17.16
CA GLU A 36 -8.88 12.33 -15.76
C GLU A 36 -8.53 10.94 -15.27
N ALA A 37 -7.73 10.87 -14.21
CA ALA A 37 -7.49 9.60 -13.57
C ALA A 37 -8.71 9.22 -12.72
N VAL A 38 -9.12 7.96 -12.88
CA VAL A 38 -10.12 7.32 -12.04
C VAL A 38 -9.39 6.75 -10.82
N PHE A 39 -9.86 7.05 -9.62
CA PHE A 39 -9.23 6.60 -8.37
C PHE A 39 -10.19 5.77 -7.53
N SER A 40 -9.69 4.66 -6.98
CA SER A 40 -10.43 3.81 -6.04
C SER A 40 -9.99 3.98 -4.58
N THR A 41 -9.03 4.86 -4.29
CA THR A 41 -8.58 5.14 -2.92
C THR A 41 -9.71 5.80 -2.12
N GLY A 42 -10.08 5.22 -0.97
CA GLY A 42 -11.12 5.76 -0.08
C GLY A 42 -12.57 5.49 -0.50
N VAL A 43 -12.81 4.74 -1.58
CA VAL A 43 -14.15 4.37 -2.07
C VAL A 43 -14.17 2.97 -2.67
N ALA A 44 -15.27 2.22 -2.52
CA ALA A 44 -15.39 0.86 -3.07
C ALA A 44 -15.48 0.80 -4.61
N LYS A 45 -15.77 1.93 -5.27
CA LYS A 45 -15.85 2.04 -6.73
C LYS A 45 -15.14 3.30 -7.19
N GLY A 46 -14.31 3.17 -8.22
CA GLY A 46 -13.52 4.28 -8.75
C GLY A 46 -14.38 5.49 -9.12
N ARG A 47 -14.02 6.67 -8.63
CA ARG A 47 -14.68 7.94 -8.95
C ARG A 47 -13.71 8.89 -9.66
N ASP A 48 -14.30 9.80 -10.44
CA ASP A 48 -13.58 10.96 -10.93
C ASP A 48 -13.22 11.90 -9.76
N ARG A 49 -12.10 12.62 -9.89
CA ARG A 49 -11.70 13.66 -8.93
C ARG A 49 -12.71 14.80 -8.89
N LEU A 50 -13.28 15.20 -10.04
CA LEU A 50 -14.25 16.31 -10.10
C LEU A 50 -15.59 15.97 -9.40
N ASP A 51 -15.93 14.68 -9.35
CA ASP A 51 -17.15 14.19 -8.70
C ASP A 51 -16.92 13.72 -7.26
N SER A 52 -15.73 13.97 -6.68
CA SER A 52 -15.40 13.56 -5.32
C SER A 52 -15.70 14.65 -4.30
N ALA A 53 -16.37 14.28 -3.19
CA ALA A 53 -16.60 15.17 -2.04
C ALA A 53 -15.36 15.30 -1.13
N THR A 54 -14.21 14.78 -1.55
CA THR A 54 -12.98 14.75 -0.75
C THR A 54 -11.80 15.31 -1.54
N SER A 55 -10.93 16.05 -0.86
CA SER A 55 -9.69 16.54 -1.46
C SER A 55 -8.77 15.37 -1.78
N THR A 56 -8.54 15.15 -3.08
CA THR A 56 -7.75 14.04 -3.62
C THR A 56 -6.60 14.59 -4.45
N SER A 57 -5.38 14.14 -4.15
CA SER A 57 -4.17 14.39 -4.95
C SER A 57 -3.69 13.07 -5.54
N ALA A 58 -3.10 13.14 -6.73
CA ALA A 58 -2.62 11.96 -7.41
C ALA A 58 -1.39 12.28 -8.23
N LEU A 59 -0.45 11.35 -8.21
CA LEU A 59 0.82 11.42 -8.92
C LEU A 59 0.90 10.23 -9.88
N ARG A 60 1.27 10.50 -11.12
CA ARG A 60 1.55 9.51 -12.17
C ARG A 60 3.02 9.14 -12.13
N ALA A 61 3.37 7.94 -12.57
CA ALA A 61 4.77 7.47 -12.62
C ALA A 61 5.74 8.46 -13.30
N SER A 62 5.30 9.14 -14.37
CA SER A 62 6.11 10.15 -15.07
C SER A 62 6.46 11.38 -14.22
N GLU A 63 5.64 11.70 -13.22
CA GLU A 63 5.92 12.82 -12.30
C GLU A 63 7.03 12.46 -11.32
N PHE A 64 7.18 11.18 -10.94
CA PHE A 64 8.27 10.71 -10.07
C PHE A 64 9.64 10.93 -10.73
N GLU A 65 9.75 10.63 -12.03
CA GLU A 65 10.97 10.89 -12.82
C GLU A 65 11.31 12.38 -12.87
N THR A 66 10.28 13.22 -13.03
CA THR A 66 10.46 14.68 -13.08
C THR A 66 10.92 15.25 -11.74
N TYR A 67 10.42 14.70 -10.63
CA TYR A 67 10.83 15.11 -9.29
C TYR A 67 12.18 14.54 -8.87
N GLY A 68 12.69 13.51 -9.55
CA GLY A 68 13.91 12.81 -9.17
C GLY A 68 13.83 12.20 -7.77
N ALA A 69 12.61 11.93 -7.30
CA ALA A 69 12.35 11.52 -5.93
C ALA A 69 12.87 10.10 -5.70
N ARG A 70 13.77 9.94 -4.74
CA ARG A 70 14.35 8.63 -4.38
C ARG A 70 13.66 8.00 -3.19
N SER A 71 12.72 8.73 -2.59
CA SER A 71 12.04 8.31 -1.38
C SER A 71 10.55 8.61 -1.37
N LEU A 72 9.83 7.87 -0.52
CA LEU A 72 8.41 8.14 -0.29
C LEU A 72 8.20 9.57 0.24
N GLY A 73 9.05 10.05 1.15
CA GLY A 73 8.93 11.41 1.69
C GLY A 73 9.18 12.52 0.65
N GLU A 74 10.07 12.30 -0.31
CA GLU A 74 10.32 13.24 -1.41
C GLU A 74 9.16 13.30 -2.40
N VAL A 75 8.46 12.19 -2.60
CA VAL A 75 7.23 12.13 -3.39
C VAL A 75 6.10 12.84 -2.65
N LEU A 76 5.85 12.43 -1.40
CA LEU A 76 4.70 12.87 -0.63
C LEU A 76 4.75 14.36 -0.27
N ARG A 77 5.93 14.97 -0.11
CA ARG A 77 6.04 16.43 0.12
C ARG A 77 5.53 17.29 -1.05
N ASN A 78 5.41 16.72 -2.26
CA ASN A 78 4.83 17.41 -3.41
C ASN A 78 3.31 17.45 -3.36
N ILE A 79 2.68 16.71 -2.44
CA ILE A 79 1.24 16.72 -2.23
C ILE A 79 0.86 17.88 -1.31
N PRO A 80 -0.02 18.81 -1.74
CA PRO A 80 -0.46 19.91 -0.90
C PRO A 80 -1.04 19.45 0.44
N GLY A 81 -0.62 20.12 1.50
CA GLY A 81 -1.06 19.80 2.86
C GLY A 81 -0.38 18.59 3.50
N ILE A 82 0.56 17.91 2.81
CA ILE A 82 1.45 16.92 3.42
C ILE A 82 2.75 17.58 3.86
N ARG A 83 3.24 17.22 5.04
CA ARG A 83 4.60 17.47 5.50
C ARG A 83 5.29 16.14 5.71
N ALA A 84 6.51 16.00 5.21
CA ALA A 84 7.39 14.86 5.44
C ALA A 84 8.68 15.35 6.11
N GLU A 85 9.04 14.74 7.23
CA GLU A 85 10.25 15.05 7.99
C GLU A 85 11.02 13.76 8.30
N TYR A 86 12.28 13.67 7.89
CA TYR A 86 13.11 12.50 8.17
C TYR A 86 13.63 12.57 9.60
N ALA A 87 13.05 11.80 10.52
CA ALA A 87 13.48 11.77 11.92
C ALA A 87 14.82 11.03 12.08
N ILE A 88 14.93 9.84 11.47
CA ILE A 88 16.12 8.97 11.56
C ILE A 88 16.59 8.54 10.13
N GLY A 89 16.06 9.20 9.10
CA GLY A 89 16.24 8.84 7.71
C GLY A 89 14.92 8.49 7.03
N GLU A 90 15.00 8.00 5.80
CA GLU A 90 13.85 7.78 4.92
C GLU A 90 12.86 6.73 5.43
N GLY A 91 13.33 5.62 6.00
CA GLY A 91 12.50 4.52 6.49
C GLY A 91 11.77 4.78 7.81
N ASN A 92 12.00 5.94 8.43
CA ASN A 92 11.34 6.36 9.66
C ASN A 92 11.02 7.86 9.58
N ALA A 93 10.37 8.25 8.48
CA ALA A 93 9.89 9.61 8.30
C ALA A 93 8.61 9.85 9.09
N ASN A 94 8.46 11.08 9.56
CA ASN A 94 7.26 11.59 10.21
C ASN A 94 6.41 12.30 9.17
N TYR A 95 5.18 11.84 8.97
CA TYR A 95 4.22 12.44 8.06
C TYR A 95 3.10 13.13 8.83
N SER A 96 2.80 14.38 8.45
CA SER A 96 1.59 15.06 8.88
C SER A 96 0.77 15.55 7.70
N ILE A 97 -0.53 15.69 7.92
CA ILE A 97 -1.50 16.07 6.89
C ILE A 97 -2.41 17.19 7.40
N ARG A 98 -2.74 18.14 6.52
CA ARG A 98 -3.74 19.20 6.73
C ARG A 98 -3.54 19.98 8.05
N GLY A 99 -2.29 20.17 8.46
CA GLY A 99 -1.93 20.92 9.68
C GLY A 99 -2.13 20.16 10.99
N LEU A 100 -2.48 18.87 10.96
CA LEU A 100 -2.51 18.06 12.17
C LEU A 100 -1.11 17.96 12.77
N PRO A 101 -0.97 18.08 14.11
CA PRO A 101 0.34 18.08 14.75
C PRO A 101 0.99 16.70 14.67
N LEU A 102 2.32 16.67 14.55
CA LEU A 102 3.09 15.47 14.87
C LEU A 102 3.03 15.26 16.38
N SER A 103 2.48 14.13 16.80
CA SER A 103 2.38 13.76 18.21
C SER A 103 3.38 12.63 18.48
N GLY A 104 4.60 13.00 18.87
CA GLY A 104 5.73 12.07 19.03
C GLY A 104 6.46 11.79 17.72
N THR A 105 6.98 10.57 17.57
CA THR A 105 7.63 10.11 16.33
C THR A 105 6.65 9.32 15.48
N GLY A 106 6.88 9.30 14.17
CA GLY A 106 6.05 8.64 13.16
C GLY A 106 4.83 9.46 12.75
N SER A 107 3.75 8.77 12.40
CA SER A 107 2.66 9.30 11.56
C SER A 107 1.28 8.96 12.10
N LYS A 108 0.98 9.40 13.34
CA LYS A 108 -0.26 9.04 14.08
C LYS A 108 -1.56 9.24 13.29
N TYR A 109 -1.65 10.32 12.51
CA TYR A 109 -2.86 10.70 11.79
C TYR A 109 -2.82 10.40 10.29
N VAL A 110 -1.76 9.73 9.82
CA VAL A 110 -1.58 9.39 8.42
C VAL A 110 -1.39 7.89 8.31
N GLN A 111 -2.34 7.24 7.64
CA GLN A 111 -2.20 5.83 7.31
C GLN A 111 -1.65 5.72 5.89
N LEU A 112 -0.50 5.06 5.78
CA LEU A 112 0.02 4.65 4.49
C LEU A 112 -0.67 3.35 4.10
N GLN A 113 -1.15 3.32 2.85
CA GLN A 113 -1.84 2.17 2.29
C GLN A 113 -1.16 1.73 1.00
N GLU A 114 -1.17 0.43 0.77
CA GLU A 114 -0.78 -0.20 -0.48
C GLU A 114 -2.00 -0.96 -1.00
N ASP A 115 -2.38 -0.72 -2.26
CA ASP A 115 -3.59 -1.29 -2.88
C ASP A 115 -4.90 -1.10 -2.08
N GLY A 116 -4.96 -0.06 -1.25
CA GLY A 116 -6.12 0.27 -0.41
C GLY A 116 -6.16 -0.45 0.94
N LEU A 117 -5.12 -1.19 1.31
CA LEU A 117 -4.97 -1.82 2.61
C LEU A 117 -3.91 -1.11 3.46
N PRO A 118 -4.11 -0.97 4.78
CA PRO A 118 -3.09 -0.41 5.67
C PRO A 118 -1.79 -1.21 5.63
N VAL A 119 -0.65 -0.53 5.44
CA VAL A 119 0.68 -1.19 5.52
C VAL A 119 0.98 -1.62 6.96
N LEU A 120 0.58 -0.79 7.92
CA LEU A 120 0.64 -1.04 9.36
C LEU A 120 -0.58 -0.42 10.03
N GLU A 121 -1.05 -1.02 11.12
CA GLU A 121 -2.18 -0.49 11.89
C GLU A 121 -1.81 0.83 12.59
N PHE A 122 -0.58 0.92 13.11
CA PHE A 122 -0.09 2.09 13.82
C PHE A 122 1.17 2.65 13.14
N GLY A 123 1.09 3.90 12.66
CA GLY A 123 2.18 4.57 11.95
C GLY A 123 3.15 5.34 12.86
N ASP A 124 2.95 5.32 14.17
CA ASP A 124 3.66 6.12 15.18
C ASP A 124 4.34 5.27 16.27
N MET A 125 4.69 4.04 15.92
CA MET A 125 5.38 3.13 16.83
C MET A 125 6.85 3.52 16.99
N TYR A 126 7.17 4.23 18.08
CA TYR A 126 8.54 4.60 18.41
C TYR A 126 9.07 3.76 19.57
N GLN A 127 10.11 2.96 19.32
CA GLN A 127 10.70 2.10 20.35
C GLN A 127 9.68 1.16 21.07
N LEU A 128 8.53 0.87 20.44
CA LEU A 128 7.54 -0.10 20.94
C LEU A 128 8.05 -1.53 20.69
N GLY A 129 8.84 -2.01 21.65
CA GLY A 129 9.50 -3.30 21.67
C GLY A 129 8.55 -4.43 22.08
N THR A 130 8.65 -5.56 21.39
CA THR A 130 7.80 -6.73 21.61
C THR A 130 8.04 -7.42 22.97
N ASP A 131 9.16 -7.16 23.65
CA ASP A 131 9.48 -7.68 25.01
C ASP A 131 8.55 -7.13 26.09
N MET A 132 7.94 -5.97 25.82
CA MET A 132 6.82 -5.42 26.57
C MET A 132 5.55 -6.28 26.45
N PHE A 133 5.46 -7.10 25.41
CA PHE A 133 4.33 -7.96 25.08
C PHE A 133 4.62 -9.45 25.39
N MET A 134 5.69 -9.72 26.14
CA MET A 134 6.09 -11.05 26.61
C MET A 134 5.80 -11.18 28.12
N ARG A 135 5.51 -12.39 28.59
CA ARG A 135 5.44 -12.70 30.03
C ARG A 135 6.53 -13.70 30.39
N SER A 136 7.29 -13.40 31.45
CA SER A 136 8.40 -14.22 31.97
C SER A 136 7.93 -15.48 32.73
N GLY A 137 7.03 -16.28 32.16
CA GLY A 137 6.52 -17.51 32.76
C GLY A 137 6.98 -18.77 32.03
N LEU A 138 7.97 -19.47 32.58
CA LEU A 138 8.23 -20.90 32.40
C LEU A 138 7.92 -21.56 33.76
N GLY A 139 6.96 -22.50 33.82
CA GLY A 139 6.63 -23.29 35.01
C GLY A 139 5.18 -23.17 35.44
#